data_AF-A0A1H6FEW1-F1
#
_entry.id   AF-A0A1H6FEW1-F1
#
_cell.length_a   1.000
_cell.length_b   1.000
_cell.length_c   1.000
_cell.angle_alpha   90.00
_cell.angle_beta   90.00
_cell.angle_gamma   90.00
#
_symmetry.space_group_name_H-M   'P 1'
#
loop_
_entity.id
_entity.type
_entity.pdbx_description
1 polymer ?
#
loop_
_entity_poly.entity_id
_entity_poly.type
_entity_poly.pdbx_seq_one_letter_code
_entity_poly.pdbx_strand_id
1 'polypeptide(L)'
;MLFFQPVKDIDLELLKSYSKKLAQNIDNSGFKPDHVLFVERAGLLIGYFVADYFNCPISGISTRRVGSSAKSRMKIVLRYLPRFITHFLRQLELNSSIHKIKNERHIITDYPLPSKELNIILIDDAIDTGYSVKAVVNYLLMKGYMRDKIKVAVITTTTIKPKFKADFSLFKEVICAFPWSYDSRQYKETWLMYEKKRKLLCKIAR
;
A
#
# COMPACT_ATOMS: atom_id res chain seq x y z
N MET A 1 0.48 -6.83 29.87
CA MET A 1 1.57 -5.90 29.54
C MET A 1 1.26 -5.28 28.18
N LEU A 2 0.77 -4.04 28.15
CA LEU A 2 0.52 -3.31 26.91
C LEU A 2 1.87 -2.96 26.29
N PHE A 3 2.31 -3.74 25.29
CA PHE A 3 3.47 -3.40 24.50
C PHE A 3 3.14 -2.13 23.70
N PHE A 4 3.63 -0.97 24.15
CA PHE A 4 3.70 0.22 23.31
C PHE A 4 4.70 -0.09 22.19
N GLN A 5 4.20 -0.33 20.98
CA GLN A 5 5.07 -0.37 19.82
C GLN A 5 5.56 1.06 19.56
N PRO A 6 6.88 1.30 19.50
CA PRO A 6 7.40 2.63 19.20
C PRO A 6 6.94 3.03 17.79
N VAL A 7 6.41 4.24 17.68
CA VAL A 7 6.06 4.85 16.39
C VAL A 7 7.29 5.58 15.87
N LYS A 8 7.63 5.35 14.60
CA LYS A 8 8.73 6.02 13.91
C LYS A 8 8.17 7.11 13.01
N ASP A 9 8.42 8.36 13.35
CA ASP A 9 8.11 9.49 12.48
C ASP A 9 9.01 9.48 11.24
N ILE A 10 8.39 9.66 10.08
CA ILE A 10 9.06 9.74 8.78
C ILE A 10 8.64 11.06 8.14
N ASP A 11 9.62 11.96 8.01
CA ASP A 11 9.50 13.17 7.20
C ASP A 11 9.83 12.86 5.72
N LEU A 12 9.72 13.85 4.84
CA LEU A 12 10.00 13.71 3.41
C LEU A 12 11.46 13.35 3.10
N GLU A 13 12.42 13.81 3.90
CA GLU A 13 13.84 13.52 3.68
C GLU A 13 14.17 12.08 4.07
N LEU A 14 13.67 11.63 5.23
CA LEU A 14 13.73 10.25 5.67
C LEU A 14 12.98 9.34 4.72
N LEU A 15 11.82 9.73 4.21
CA LEU A 15 11.08 8.97 3.20
C LEU A 15 11.93 8.75 1.95
N LYS A 16 12.59 9.79 1.44
CA LYS A 16 13.48 9.69 0.28
C LYS A 16 14.67 8.78 0.58
N SER A 17 15.32 8.97 1.72
CA SER A 17 16.47 8.17 2.18
C SER A 17 16.10 6.68 2.32
N TYR A 18 14.96 6.39 2.96
CA TYR A 18 14.46 5.04 3.10
C TYR A 18 14.03 4.44 1.77
N SER A 19 13.38 5.19 0.88
CA SER A 19 13.04 4.69 -0.46
C SER A 19 14.30 4.30 -1.25
N LYS A 20 15.37 5.10 -1.16
CA LYS A 20 16.68 4.76 -1.75
C LYS A 20 17.29 3.52 -1.12
N LYS A 21 17.24 3.38 0.22
CA LYS A 21 17.71 2.18 0.92
C LYS A 21 16.91 0.93 0.52
N LEU A 22 15.61 1.07 0.31
CA LEU A 22 14.75 0.00 -0.17
C LEU A 22 15.15 -0.43 -1.59
N ALA A 23 15.42 0.54 -2.48
CA ALA A 23 15.93 0.28 -3.82
C ALA A 23 17.27 -0.47 -3.79
N GLN A 24 18.21 -0.05 -2.93
CA GLN A 24 19.48 -0.75 -2.71
C GLN A 24 19.28 -2.20 -2.23
N ASN A 25 18.33 -2.44 -1.32
CA ASN A 25 18.04 -3.81 -0.86
C ASN A 25 17.47 -4.70 -1.96
N ILE A 26 16.64 -4.14 -2.85
CA ILE A 26 16.13 -4.83 -4.04
C ILE A 26 17.29 -5.17 -4.98
N ASP A 27 18.14 -4.18 -5.25
CA ASP A 27 19.29 -4.29 -6.15
C ASP A 27 20.29 -5.36 -5.68
N ASN A 28 20.63 -5.34 -4.39
CA ASN A 28 21.51 -6.31 -3.75
C ASN A 28 20.97 -7.74 -3.74
N SER A 29 19.65 -7.93 -3.93
CA SER A 29 19.06 -9.26 -4.04
C SER A 29 19.24 -9.87 -5.43
N GLY A 30 19.79 -9.13 -6.39
CA GLY A 30 19.88 -9.51 -7.80
C GLY A 30 18.57 -9.34 -8.58
N PHE A 31 17.49 -8.84 -7.96
CA PHE A 31 16.26 -8.54 -8.70
C PHE A 31 16.39 -7.18 -9.37
N LYS A 32 16.19 -7.13 -10.69
CA LYS A 32 16.28 -5.91 -11.49
C LYS A 32 14.89 -5.55 -12.00
N PRO A 33 14.19 -4.59 -11.38
CA PRO A 33 12.87 -4.17 -11.83
C PRO A 33 12.97 -3.43 -13.16
N ASP A 34 12.19 -3.88 -14.15
CA ASP A 34 12.01 -3.19 -15.42
C ASP A 34 10.85 -2.18 -15.33
N HIS A 35 9.99 -2.30 -14.31
CA HIS A 35 8.86 -1.38 -14.08
C HIS A 35 8.50 -1.30 -12.60
N VAL A 36 8.20 -0.09 -12.12
CA VAL A 36 7.62 0.14 -10.79
C VAL A 36 6.11 0.27 -10.89
N LEU A 37 5.38 -0.61 -10.21
CA LEU A 37 3.94 -0.49 -10.05
C LEU A 37 3.66 -0.06 -8.60
N PHE A 38 3.00 1.07 -8.37
CA PHE A 38 2.70 1.50 -7.00
C PHE A 38 1.22 1.41 -6.67
N VAL A 39 0.91 1.11 -5.40
CA VAL A 39 -0.46 1.12 -4.89
C VAL A 39 -0.85 2.55 -4.53
N GLU A 40 -1.91 3.05 -5.16
CA GLU A 40 -2.44 4.38 -4.82
C GLU A 40 -3.04 4.37 -3.40
N ARG A 41 -2.83 5.41 -2.58
CA ARG A 41 -2.10 6.66 -2.87
C ARG A 41 -0.71 6.70 -2.25
N ALA A 42 -0.52 5.94 -1.17
CA ALA A 42 0.65 6.04 -0.31
C ALA A 42 1.94 5.52 -1.00
N GLY A 43 1.82 4.59 -1.94
CA GLY A 43 2.95 4.05 -2.69
C GLY A 43 3.58 5.01 -3.70
N LEU A 44 2.91 6.11 -4.10
CA LEU A 44 3.38 6.98 -5.21
C LEU A 44 4.79 7.52 -4.97
N LEU A 45 5.02 8.20 -3.85
CA LEU A 45 6.28 8.90 -3.61
C LEU A 45 7.44 7.93 -3.43
N ILE A 46 7.20 6.82 -2.72
CA ILE A 46 8.18 5.74 -2.57
C ILE A 46 8.51 5.14 -3.94
N GLY A 47 7.47 4.79 -4.70
CA GLY A 47 7.61 4.24 -6.04
C GLY A 47 8.37 5.17 -6.96
N TYR A 48 8.12 6.48 -6.89
CA TYR A 48 8.83 7.47 -7.68
C TYR A 48 10.33 7.49 -7.38
N PHE A 49 10.73 7.46 -6.11
CA PHE A 49 12.15 7.41 -5.74
C PHE A 49 12.81 6.07 -6.10
N VAL A 50 12.08 4.96 -6.03
CA VAL A 50 12.57 3.65 -6.45
C VAL A 50 12.74 3.59 -7.97
N ALA A 51 11.78 4.12 -8.74
CA ALA A 51 11.84 4.21 -10.19
C ALA A 51 13.01 5.09 -10.67
N ASP A 52 13.24 6.22 -9.98
CA ASP A 52 14.38 7.09 -10.22
C ASP A 52 15.72 6.38 -10.01
N TYR A 53 15.83 5.54 -8.95
CA TYR A 53 17.03 4.74 -8.69
C TYR A 53 17.31 3.72 -9.79
N PHE A 54 16.28 2.99 -10.25
CA PHE A 54 16.43 1.96 -11.29
C PHE A 54 16.37 2.52 -12.72
N ASN A 55 16.08 3.80 -12.88
CA ASN A 55 15.83 4.46 -14.16
C ASN A 55 14.81 3.70 -15.02
N CYS A 56 13.67 3.31 -14.42
CA CYS A 56 12.64 2.52 -15.09
C CYS A 56 11.26 3.18 -15.02
N PRO A 57 10.33 2.82 -15.93
CA PRO A 57 9.00 3.40 -15.95
C PRO A 57 8.19 3.08 -14.68
N ILE A 58 7.21 3.94 -14.39
CA ILE A 58 6.35 3.84 -13.22
C ILE A 58 4.88 4.05 -13.59
N SER A 59 3.99 3.22 -13.03
CA SER A 59 2.54 3.39 -13.14
C SER A 59 1.81 3.04 -11.84
N GLY A 60 0.59 3.56 -11.69
CA GLY A 60 -0.22 3.39 -10.49
C GLY A 60 -1.28 2.31 -10.64
N ILE A 61 -1.67 1.70 -9.52
CA ILE A 61 -2.86 0.85 -9.43
C ILE A 61 -3.68 1.19 -8.19
N SER A 62 -4.98 1.39 -8.38
CA SER A 62 -5.91 1.76 -7.32
C SER A 62 -6.66 0.53 -6.82
N THR A 63 -6.86 0.45 -5.51
CA THR A 63 -7.68 -0.61 -4.91
C THR A 63 -8.83 0.00 -4.10
N ARG A 64 -10.07 -0.39 -4.40
CA ARG A 64 -11.27 0.11 -3.69
C ARG A 64 -11.97 -1.05 -2.99
N ARG A 65 -12.21 -0.93 -1.68
CA ARG A 65 -12.99 -1.93 -0.92
C ARG A 65 -14.45 -1.92 -1.36
N VAL A 66 -15.00 -3.08 -1.70
CA VAL A 66 -16.45 -3.25 -1.97
C VAL A 66 -17.24 -2.97 -0.68
N GLY A 67 -18.35 -2.22 -0.77
CA GLY A 67 -19.29 -2.02 0.35
C GLY A 67 -19.14 -0.74 1.19
N SER A 68 -18.37 0.26 0.75
CA SER A 68 -18.27 1.55 1.46
C SER A 68 -19.51 2.44 1.36
N SER A 69 -20.39 2.24 0.38
CA SER A 69 -21.62 3.04 0.18
C SER A 69 -22.75 2.65 1.15
N ALA A 70 -22.93 1.37 1.47
CA ALA A 70 -23.98 0.92 2.40
C ALA A 70 -23.69 1.22 3.88
N LYS A 71 -22.42 1.45 4.25
CA LYS A 71 -21.99 1.70 5.64
C LYS A 71 -22.08 3.18 6.08
N SER A 72 -22.33 4.16 5.19
CA SER A 72 -22.38 5.57 5.62
C SER A 72 -23.58 5.84 6.53
N ARG A 73 -24.76 5.32 6.18
CA ARG A 73 -26.00 5.46 6.98
C ARG A 73 -25.95 4.66 8.28
N MET A 74 -25.36 3.46 8.25
CA MET A 74 -25.28 2.58 9.42
C MET A 74 -24.25 3.06 10.46
N LYS A 75 -23.17 3.75 10.03
CA LYS A 75 -22.18 4.38 10.94
C LYS A 75 -22.77 5.49 11.81
N ILE A 76 -23.81 6.18 11.33
CA ILE A 76 -24.51 7.22 12.11
C ILE A 76 -25.23 6.57 13.30
N VAL A 77 -25.92 5.46 13.06
CA VAL A 77 -26.67 4.71 14.09
C VAL A 77 -25.72 4.04 15.10
N LEU A 78 -24.61 3.47 14.61
CA LEU A 78 -23.60 2.81 15.46
C LEU A 78 -22.88 3.77 16.43
N ARG A 79 -22.92 5.10 16.21
CA ARG A 79 -22.34 6.11 17.10
C ARG A 79 -23.13 6.30 18.39
N TYR A 80 -24.42 5.96 18.39
CA TYR A 80 -25.31 6.09 19.55
C TYR A 80 -25.46 4.80 20.36
N LEU A 81 -24.85 3.70 19.91
CA LEU A 81 -24.93 2.42 20.61
C LEU A 81 -23.92 2.32 21.75
N PRO A 82 -24.31 1.77 22.91
CA PRO A 82 -23.39 1.42 23.99
C PRO A 82 -22.21 0.57 23.48
N ARG A 83 -21.01 0.83 24.02
CA ARG A 83 -19.76 0.21 23.56
C ARG A 83 -19.82 -1.32 23.52
N PHE A 84 -20.50 -1.96 24.48
CA PHE A 84 -20.61 -3.41 24.54
C PHE A 84 -21.31 -4.01 23.30
N ILE A 85 -22.33 -3.34 22.76
CA ILE A 85 -23.04 -3.77 21.55
C ILE A 85 -22.14 -3.62 20.33
N THR A 86 -21.41 -2.50 20.23
CA THR A 86 -20.47 -2.29 19.12
C THR A 86 -19.32 -3.30 19.13
N HIS A 87 -18.87 -3.74 20.31
CA HIS A 87 -17.87 -4.78 20.47
C HIS A 87 -18.41 -6.18 20.14
N PHE A 88 -19.64 -6.49 20.57
CA PHE A 88 -20.32 -7.73 20.22
C PHE A 88 -20.55 -7.83 18.71
N LEU A 89 -21.03 -6.76 18.07
CA LEU A 89 -21.18 -6.67 16.61
C LEU A 89 -19.85 -6.79 15.88
N ARG A 90 -18.75 -6.29 16.45
CA ARG A 90 -17.39 -6.45 15.90
C ARG A 90 -16.91 -7.89 15.97
N GLN A 91 -17.18 -8.58 17.07
CA GLN A 91 -16.84 -10.00 17.23
C GLN A 91 -17.71 -10.89 16.33
N LEU A 92 -19.00 -10.56 16.17
CA LEU A 92 -19.88 -11.23 15.21
C LEU A 92 -19.46 -10.97 13.75
N GLU A 93 -19.02 -9.75 13.40
CA GLU A 93 -18.49 -9.47 12.06
C GLU A 93 -17.24 -10.33 11.79
N LEU A 94 -16.34 -10.46 12.76
CA LEU A 94 -15.11 -11.29 12.69
C LEU A 94 -15.40 -12.80 12.60
N ASN A 95 -16.40 -13.30 13.33
CA ASN A 95 -16.74 -14.73 13.42
C ASN A 95 -17.73 -15.20 12.34
N SER A 96 -18.42 -14.28 11.67
CA SER A 96 -19.33 -14.63 10.58
C SER A 96 -18.56 -14.85 9.27
N SER A 97 -18.88 -15.95 8.58
CA SER A 97 -18.40 -16.27 7.22
C SER A 97 -18.72 -15.21 6.16
N ILE A 98 -19.40 -14.13 6.53
CA ILE A 98 -19.65 -12.92 5.74
C ILE A 98 -18.33 -12.20 5.39
N HIS A 99 -17.26 -12.39 6.19
CA HIS A 99 -15.93 -11.86 5.85
C HIS A 99 -15.27 -12.54 4.63
N LYS A 100 -15.75 -13.70 4.17
CA LYS A 100 -15.27 -14.31 2.91
C LYS A 100 -15.76 -13.55 1.68
N ILE A 101 -16.90 -12.88 1.75
CA ILE A 101 -17.51 -12.12 0.62
C ILE A 101 -17.11 -10.62 0.67
N LYS A 102 -16.74 -10.08 1.84
CA LYS A 102 -16.48 -8.63 2.05
C LYS A 102 -15.02 -8.14 1.84
N ASN A 103 -14.08 -9.01 1.55
CA ASN A 103 -12.66 -8.64 1.38
C ASN A 103 -12.23 -8.41 -0.07
N GLU A 104 -13.18 -8.49 -1.01
CA GLU A 104 -12.93 -8.14 -2.39
C GLU A 104 -12.57 -6.65 -2.49
N ARG A 105 -11.38 -6.38 -3.03
CA ARG A 105 -11.06 -5.04 -3.51
C ARG A 105 -11.30 -5.05 -5.01
N HIS A 106 -12.15 -4.14 -5.48
CA HIS A 106 -12.16 -3.81 -6.89
C HIS A 106 -10.84 -3.12 -7.22
N ILE A 107 -10.11 -3.71 -8.15
CA ILE A 107 -8.93 -3.08 -8.73
C ILE A 107 -9.42 -2.11 -9.79
N ILE A 108 -9.02 -0.86 -9.65
CA ILE A 108 -9.26 0.20 -10.62
C ILE A 108 -7.90 0.51 -11.22
N THR A 109 -7.79 0.36 -12.54
CA THR A 109 -6.58 0.69 -13.28
C THR A 109 -6.76 2.07 -13.89
N ASP A 110 -6.36 3.09 -13.15
CA ASP A 110 -6.36 4.49 -13.65
C ASP A 110 -5.23 4.73 -14.67
N TYR A 111 -4.29 3.77 -14.79
CA TYR A 111 -3.14 3.81 -15.69
C TYR A 111 -3.01 2.47 -16.44
N PRO A 112 -2.37 2.45 -17.64
CA PRO A 112 -1.99 1.22 -18.31
C PRO A 112 -1.14 0.32 -17.40
N LEU A 113 -1.44 -0.97 -17.40
CA LEU A 113 -0.62 -1.95 -16.71
C LEU A 113 0.68 -2.20 -17.49
N PRO A 114 1.81 -2.46 -16.81
CA PRO A 114 3.07 -2.81 -17.46
C PRO A 114 2.94 -4.10 -18.28
N SER A 115 3.82 -4.33 -19.26
CA SER A 115 3.85 -5.62 -19.96
C SER A 115 4.07 -6.78 -18.99
N LYS A 116 3.39 -7.90 -19.22
CA LYS A 116 3.50 -9.13 -18.42
C LYS A 116 4.88 -9.80 -18.48
N GLU A 117 5.70 -9.40 -19.44
CA GLU A 117 7.06 -9.92 -19.64
C GLU A 117 8.10 -9.24 -18.74
N LEU A 118 7.76 -8.08 -18.17
CA LEU A 118 8.66 -7.26 -17.36
C LEU A 118 8.77 -7.77 -15.92
N ASN A 119 9.94 -7.54 -15.31
CA ASN A 119 10.11 -7.65 -13.87
C ASN A 119 9.45 -6.45 -13.18
N ILE A 120 8.42 -6.70 -12.38
CA ILE A 120 7.61 -5.67 -11.74
C ILE A 120 7.91 -5.64 -10.25
N ILE A 121 8.30 -4.47 -9.75
CA ILE A 121 8.32 -4.20 -8.31
C ILE A 121 7.03 -3.46 -7.91
N LEU A 122 6.20 -4.12 -7.12
CA LEU A 122 5.00 -3.57 -6.51
C LEU A 122 5.35 -2.83 -5.22
N ILE A 123 5.06 -1.54 -5.17
CA ILE A 123 5.38 -0.64 -4.05
C ILE A 123 4.11 -0.23 -3.29
N ASP A 124 4.15 -0.38 -1.96
CA ASP A 124 3.18 0.20 -1.03
C ASP A 124 3.94 0.83 0.15
N ASP A 125 3.28 1.63 0.99
CA ASP A 125 3.94 2.23 2.15
C ASP A 125 4.17 1.21 3.28
N ALA A 126 3.13 0.47 3.63
CA ALA A 126 3.14 -0.48 4.72
C ALA A 126 2.27 -1.70 4.47
N ILE A 127 2.69 -2.84 5.02
CA ILE A 127 1.84 -4.03 5.16
C ILE A 127 1.38 -4.15 6.60
N ASP A 128 0.11 -3.81 6.84
CA ASP A 128 -0.57 -4.12 8.09
C ASP A 128 -1.08 -5.56 8.10
N THR A 129 -2.17 -5.79 7.36
CA THR A 129 -2.75 -7.11 7.17
C THR A 129 -2.30 -7.74 5.86
N GLY A 130 -1.84 -6.92 4.90
CA GLY A 130 -1.38 -7.36 3.58
C GLY A 130 -2.48 -7.57 2.55
N TYR A 131 -3.75 -7.31 2.87
CA TYR A 131 -4.84 -7.56 1.92
C TYR A 131 -4.74 -6.69 0.66
N SER A 132 -4.26 -5.44 0.73
CA SER A 132 -4.25 -4.50 -0.43
C SER A 132 -3.31 -5.04 -1.50
N VAL A 133 -2.07 -5.23 -1.11
CA VAL A 133 -1.02 -5.86 -1.91
C VAL A 133 -1.46 -7.23 -2.42
N LYS A 134 -2.05 -8.08 -1.57
CA LYS A 134 -2.54 -9.40 -1.99
C LYS A 134 -3.59 -9.30 -3.11
N ALA A 135 -4.51 -8.35 -3.02
CA ALA A 135 -5.53 -8.15 -4.05
C ALA A 135 -4.91 -7.72 -5.38
N VAL A 136 -3.92 -6.82 -5.35
CA VAL A 136 -3.18 -6.39 -6.56
C VAL A 136 -2.42 -7.56 -7.17
N VAL A 137 -1.65 -8.30 -6.36
CA VAL A 137 -0.89 -9.46 -6.84
C VAL A 137 -1.84 -10.50 -7.46
N ASN A 138 -2.92 -10.86 -6.78
CA ASN A 138 -3.90 -11.80 -7.31
C ASN A 138 -4.51 -11.32 -8.63
N TYR A 139 -4.83 -10.03 -8.74
CA TYR A 139 -5.34 -9.44 -9.97
C TYR A 139 -4.34 -9.54 -11.12
N LEU A 140 -3.07 -9.24 -10.88
CA LEU A 140 -2.02 -9.41 -11.89
C LEU A 140 -1.89 -10.89 -12.31
N LEU A 141 -1.90 -11.83 -11.35
CA LEU A 141 -1.87 -13.26 -11.69
C LEU A 141 -3.09 -13.68 -12.53
N MET A 142 -4.29 -13.19 -12.22
CA MET A 142 -5.49 -13.43 -13.02
C MET A 142 -5.41 -12.82 -14.43
N LYS A 143 -4.61 -11.78 -14.63
CA LYS A 143 -4.31 -11.17 -15.93
C LYS A 143 -3.17 -11.87 -16.69
N GLY A 144 -2.64 -12.97 -16.14
CA GLY A 144 -1.61 -13.79 -16.79
C GLY A 144 -0.17 -13.34 -16.53
N TYR A 145 0.06 -12.51 -15.51
CA TYR A 145 1.42 -12.20 -15.07
C TYR A 145 1.99 -13.39 -14.29
N MET A 146 3.31 -13.57 -14.37
CA MET A 146 3.99 -14.65 -13.65
C MET A 146 4.42 -14.19 -12.26
N ARG A 147 4.26 -15.07 -11.25
CA ARG A 147 4.54 -14.72 -9.84
C ARG A 147 6.00 -14.41 -9.56
N ASP A 148 6.92 -15.09 -10.23
CA ASP A 148 8.38 -14.91 -10.12
C ASP A 148 8.83 -13.51 -10.58
N LYS A 149 8.16 -12.95 -11.59
CA LYS A 149 8.40 -11.60 -12.11
C LYS A 149 7.78 -10.48 -11.27
N ILE A 150 6.93 -10.81 -10.29
CA ILE A 150 6.32 -9.81 -9.41
C ILE A 150 7.00 -9.88 -8.05
N LYS A 151 7.64 -8.79 -7.62
CA LYS A 151 8.13 -8.64 -6.26
C LYS A 151 7.38 -7.53 -5.54
N VAL A 152 7.28 -7.63 -4.23
CA VAL A 152 6.62 -6.62 -3.40
C VAL A 152 7.63 -5.99 -2.46
N ALA A 153 7.68 -4.67 -2.42
CA ALA A 153 8.50 -3.91 -1.48
C ALA A 153 7.68 -2.86 -0.73
N VAL A 154 7.93 -2.76 0.58
CA VAL A 154 7.30 -1.78 1.47
C VAL A 154 8.32 -1.16 2.42
N ILE A 155 8.00 -0.01 3.01
CA ILE A 155 8.85 0.58 4.04
C ILE A 155 8.77 -0.23 5.33
N THR A 156 7.56 -0.61 5.75
CA THR A 156 7.37 -1.36 7.00
C THR A 156 6.32 -2.45 6.93
N THR A 157 6.45 -3.46 7.79
CA THR A 157 5.37 -4.39 8.13
C THR A 157 4.99 -4.21 9.59
N THR A 158 3.71 -4.01 9.93
CA THR A 158 3.33 -3.69 11.33
C THR A 158 2.99 -4.92 12.16
N THR A 159 2.68 -6.05 11.53
CA THR A 159 2.30 -7.30 12.22
C THR A 159 3.33 -8.42 12.03
N ILE A 160 3.41 -9.29 13.03
CA ILE A 160 4.26 -10.49 13.06
C ILE A 160 3.81 -11.54 12.03
N LYS A 161 2.49 -11.65 11.79
CA LYS A 161 1.89 -12.67 10.92
C LYS A 161 0.99 -12.05 9.83
N PRO A 162 1.55 -11.33 8.85
CA PRO A 162 0.74 -10.71 7.82
C PRO A 162 0.17 -11.78 6.90
N LYS A 163 -1.03 -11.55 6.34
CA LYS A 163 -1.65 -12.48 5.37
C LYS A 163 -0.93 -12.50 4.02
N PHE A 164 -0.06 -11.53 3.80
CA PHE A 164 0.82 -11.43 2.65
C PHE A 164 2.17 -10.89 3.12
N LYS A 165 3.26 -11.59 2.77
CA LYS A 165 4.61 -11.18 3.12
C LYS A 165 5.24 -10.46 1.94
N ALA A 166 5.77 -9.26 2.18
CA ALA A 166 6.57 -8.55 1.19
C ALA A 166 7.86 -9.32 0.89
N ASP A 167 8.33 -9.25 -0.34
CA ASP A 167 9.67 -9.74 -0.71
C ASP A 167 10.74 -8.84 -0.07
N PHE A 168 10.46 -7.54 0.08
CA PHE A 168 11.36 -6.56 0.69
C PHE A 168 10.63 -5.64 1.69
N SER A 169 11.25 -5.44 2.86
CA SER A 169 10.77 -4.52 3.90
C SER A 169 11.97 -3.91 4.64
N LEU A 170 11.99 -2.59 4.87
CA LEU A 170 13.07 -1.97 5.66
C LEU A 170 12.89 -2.22 7.15
N PHE A 171 11.65 -2.08 7.63
CA PHE A 171 11.31 -2.27 9.02
C PHE A 171 10.34 -3.44 9.19
N LYS A 172 10.49 -4.16 10.29
CA LYS A 172 9.62 -5.26 10.69
C LYS A 172 9.07 -4.96 12.07
N GLU A 173 7.75 -5.05 12.20
CA GLU A 173 7.00 -4.83 13.44
C GLU A 173 7.15 -3.39 13.98
N VAL A 174 7.31 -2.42 13.07
CA VAL A 174 7.43 -1.00 13.39
C VAL A 174 6.26 -0.24 12.77
N ILE A 175 5.57 0.56 13.58
CA ILE A 175 4.56 1.50 13.09
C ILE A 175 5.29 2.76 12.62
N CYS A 176 5.01 3.21 11.39
CA CYS A 176 5.58 4.44 10.87
C CYS A 176 4.49 5.52 10.73
N ALA A 177 4.77 6.72 11.22
CA ALA A 177 3.96 7.90 10.96
C ALA A 177 4.52 8.61 9.71
N PHE A 178 3.84 8.41 8.59
CA PHE A 178 4.27 8.90 7.29
C PHE A 178 3.95 10.39 7.06
N PRO A 179 4.66 11.06 6.13
CA PRO A 179 4.51 12.51 5.97
C PRO A 179 3.20 12.92 5.27
N TRP A 180 2.48 11.97 4.66
CA TRP A 180 1.13 12.18 4.11
C TRP A 180 0.01 11.89 5.12
N SER A 181 0.33 11.47 6.34
CA SER A 181 -0.67 11.35 7.40
C SER A 181 -1.17 12.74 7.80
N TYR A 182 -2.47 12.86 8.10
CA TYR A 182 -3.10 14.17 8.38
C TYR A 182 -2.53 14.89 9.60
N ASP A 183 -1.95 14.14 10.53
CA ASP A 183 -1.27 14.60 11.73
C ASP A 183 0.20 14.97 11.51
N SER A 184 0.75 14.75 10.32
CA SER A 184 2.10 15.18 9.97
C SER A 184 2.20 16.69 9.79
N ARG A 185 3.26 17.29 10.33
CA ARG A 185 3.62 18.69 10.11
C ARG A 185 3.90 19.00 8.62
N GLN A 186 4.31 17.99 7.85
CA GLN A 186 4.64 18.11 6.42
C GLN A 186 3.51 17.66 5.50
N TYR A 187 2.29 17.46 6.02
CA TYR A 187 1.15 16.99 5.22
C TYR A 187 0.93 17.82 3.95
N LYS A 188 0.93 19.15 4.07
CA LYS A 188 0.69 20.07 2.94
C LYS A 188 1.78 19.95 1.86
N GLU A 189 3.03 19.97 2.28
CA GLU A 189 4.21 19.87 1.39
C GLU A 189 4.22 18.52 0.66
N THR A 190 3.97 17.44 1.40
CA THR A 190 3.89 16.09 0.87
C THR A 190 2.75 15.95 -0.14
N TRP A 191 1.60 16.55 0.17
CA TRP A 191 0.45 16.52 -0.74
C TRP A 191 0.71 17.31 -2.03
N LEU A 192 1.38 18.47 -1.94
CA LEU A 192 1.79 19.23 -3.12
C LEU A 192 2.77 18.43 -3.99
N MET A 193 3.72 17.74 -3.37
CA MET A 193 4.65 16.86 -4.08
C MET A 193 3.92 15.69 -4.75
N TYR A 194 3.00 15.03 -4.03
CA TYR A 194 2.16 13.96 -4.54
C TYR A 194 1.38 14.42 -5.79
N GLU A 195 0.65 15.53 -5.69
CA GLU A 195 -0.14 16.07 -6.80
C GLU A 195 0.73 16.45 -8.00
N LYS A 196 1.91 17.04 -7.78
CA LYS A 196 2.86 17.35 -8.84
C LYS A 196 3.32 16.10 -9.59
N LYS A 197 3.70 15.04 -8.85
CA LYS A 197 4.16 13.77 -9.44
C LYS A 197 3.03 13.01 -10.11
N ARG A 198 1.85 12.94 -9.50
CA ARG A 198 0.66 12.33 -10.09
C ARG A 198 0.29 12.98 -11.42
N LYS A 199 0.26 14.32 -11.50
CA LYS A 199 0.00 15.04 -12.75
C LYS A 199 1.02 14.74 -13.84
N LEU A 200 2.29 14.56 -13.47
CA LEU A 200 3.33 14.18 -14.42
C LEU A 200 3.06 12.79 -15.02
N LEU A 201 2.67 11.81 -14.19
CA LEU A 201 2.31 10.47 -14.66
C LEU A 201 1.07 10.46 -15.57
N CYS A 202 0.03 11.22 -15.22
CA CYS A 202 -1.16 11.33 -16.06
C CYS A 202 -0.89 12.00 -17.42
N LYS A 203 0.13 12.86 -17.53
CA LYS A 203 0.53 13.46 -18.81
C LYS A 203 1.28 12.47 -19.71
N ILE A 204 2.10 11.59 -19.13
CA ILE A 204 2.87 10.58 -19.87
C ILE A 204 1.97 9.43 -20.34
N ALA A 205 0.86 9.17 -19.65
CA ALA A 205 -0.08 8.11 -19.98
C ALA A 205 -1.14 8.48 -21.04
N ARG A 206 -1.10 9.70 -21.61
CA ARG A 206 -1.97 10.17 -22.69
C ARG A 206 -1.18 10.31 -23.97
#